data_AF-A0AAW9IFP1-F1
#
_entry.id   AF-A0AAW9IFP1-F1
#
_cell.length_a   1.000
_cell.length_b   1.000
_cell.length_c   1.000
_cell.angle_alpha   90.00
_cell.angle_beta   90.00
_cell.angle_gamma   90.00
#
_symmetry.space_group_name_H-M   'P 1'
#
loop_
_entity.id
_entity.type
_entity.pdbx_description
1 polymer ?
#
loop_
_entity_poly.entity_id
_entity_poly.type
_entity_poly.pdbx_seq_one_letter_code
_entity_poly.pdbx_strand_id
1 'polypeptide(L)'
;MKKFLFIFVILILTMSIGCSKVSGKDTQAIKAPDNNNLKIKGVWSIEDISILDNEIENKEEIMNLKSSLISITNNKFSILNKVYSNPKYKLKVVDETYVLSYELNLKLGDVLEEESKLDLISIIDSNTIV
;
A
#
# COMPACT_ATOMS: atom_id res chain seq x y z
N MET A 1 -47.37 -47.79 10.20
CA MET A 1 -47.56 -46.68 9.22
C MET A 1 -46.97 -45.35 9.69
N LYS A 2 -47.20 -44.89 10.93
CA LYS A 2 -46.64 -43.60 11.46
C LYS A 2 -45.11 -43.47 11.37
N LYS A 3 -44.36 -44.56 11.60
CA LYS A 3 -42.88 -44.57 11.50
C LYS A 3 -42.36 -44.36 10.06
N PHE A 4 -43.05 -44.90 9.06
CA PHE A 4 -42.71 -44.71 7.64
C PHE A 4 -43.02 -43.29 7.18
N LEU A 5 -44.11 -42.69 7.68
CA LEU A 5 -44.44 -41.30 7.40
C LEU A 5 -43.37 -40.34 7.95
N PHE A 6 -42.82 -40.63 9.13
CA PHE A 6 -41.74 -39.84 9.71
C PHE A 6 -40.45 -39.90 8.90
N ILE A 7 -40.09 -41.08 8.38
CA ILE A 7 -38.92 -41.28 7.51
C ILE A 7 -39.09 -40.50 6.21
N PHE A 8 -40.30 -40.51 5.64
CA PHE A 8 -40.59 -39.79 4.40
C PHE A 8 -40.48 -38.28 4.56
N VAL A 9 -40.92 -37.74 5.70
CA VAL A 9 -40.79 -36.31 6.03
C VAL A 9 -39.33 -35.89 6.19
N ILE A 10 -38.51 -36.70 6.86
CA ILE A 10 -37.07 -36.43 7.01
C ILE A 10 -36.36 -36.43 5.64
N LEU A 11 -36.71 -37.36 4.75
CA LEU A 11 -36.14 -37.45 3.41
C LEU A 11 -36.44 -36.20 2.55
N ILE A 12 -37.65 -35.66 2.66
CA ILE A 12 -38.04 -34.44 1.93
C ILE A 12 -37.28 -33.21 2.46
N LEU A 13 -37.13 -33.12 3.79
CA LEU A 13 -36.42 -32.01 4.42
C LEU A 13 -34.93 -31.99 4.04
N THR A 14 -34.27 -33.15 3.92
CA THR A 14 -32.85 -33.20 3.55
C THR A 14 -32.61 -32.97 2.05
N MET A 15 -33.53 -33.35 1.17
CA MET A 15 -33.45 -33.04 -0.27
C MET A 15 -33.61 -31.54 -0.56
N SER A 16 -34.19 -30.78 0.35
CA SER A 16 -34.43 -29.33 0.18
C SER A 16 -33.23 -28.46 0.59
N ILE A 17 -32.19 -29.04 1.20
CA ILE A 17 -30.98 -28.31 1.62
C ILE A 17 -29.93 -28.44 0.50
N GLY A 18 -30.03 -27.56 -0.50
CA GLY A 18 -29.00 -27.40 -1.51
C GLY A 18 -28.06 -26.25 -1.16
N CYS A 19 -26.79 -26.54 -0.88
CA CYS A 19 -25.77 -25.50 -0.86
C CYS A 19 -25.40 -25.19 -2.31
N SER A 20 -25.85 -24.05 -2.83
CA SER A 20 -25.39 -23.58 -4.14
C SER A 20 -23.94 -23.12 -4.01
N LYS A 21 -23.06 -23.60 -4.90
CA LYS A 21 -21.70 -23.07 -5.00
C LYS A 21 -21.82 -21.64 -5.51
N VAL A 22 -21.73 -20.67 -4.60
CA VAL A 22 -21.60 -19.26 -4.96
C VAL A 22 -20.30 -19.13 -5.76
N SER A 23 -20.41 -18.81 -7.05
CA SER A 23 -19.23 -18.50 -7.85
C SER A 23 -18.61 -17.23 -7.28
N GLY A 24 -17.29 -17.16 -7.12
CA GLY A 24 -16.58 -16.01 -6.55
C GLY A 24 -16.74 -14.67 -7.31
N LYS A 25 -17.68 -14.58 -8.25
CA LYS A 25 -18.16 -13.32 -8.82
C LYS A 25 -18.96 -12.48 -7.82
N ASP A 26 -19.64 -13.12 -6.85
CA ASP A 26 -20.38 -12.39 -5.81
C ASP A 26 -19.51 -12.03 -4.60
N THR A 27 -18.34 -12.68 -4.46
CA THR A 27 -17.22 -12.10 -3.72
C THR A 27 -16.53 -11.10 -4.63
N GLN A 28 -17.25 -10.04 -5.02
CA GLN A 28 -16.59 -8.88 -5.62
C GLN A 28 -15.63 -8.37 -4.56
N ALA A 29 -14.38 -8.84 -4.61
CA ALA A 29 -13.27 -8.16 -3.98
C ALA A 29 -13.44 -6.72 -4.44
N ILE A 30 -13.73 -5.83 -3.50
CA ILE A 30 -13.96 -4.41 -3.78
C ILE A 30 -12.69 -3.95 -4.50
N LYS A 31 -12.74 -3.91 -5.83
CA LYS A 31 -11.62 -3.42 -6.62
C LYS A 31 -11.64 -1.93 -6.35
N ALA A 32 -10.61 -1.45 -5.67
CA ALA A 32 -10.44 -0.03 -5.47
C ALA A 32 -10.57 0.66 -6.84
N PRO A 33 -11.32 1.77 -6.92
CA PRO A 33 -11.47 2.49 -8.18
C PRO A 33 -10.09 2.86 -8.72
N ASP A 34 -9.92 2.76 -10.04
CA ASP A 34 -8.68 3.14 -10.68
C ASP A 34 -8.45 4.64 -10.42
N ASN A 35 -7.40 4.97 -9.66
CA ASN A 35 -7.08 6.35 -9.31
C ASN A 35 -6.36 7.01 -10.49
N ASN A 36 -7.14 7.49 -11.46
CA ASN A 36 -6.62 8.17 -12.64
C ASN A 36 -6.01 9.55 -12.34
N ASN A 37 -6.21 10.08 -11.12
CA ASN A 37 -5.73 11.41 -10.76
C ASN A 37 -4.83 11.35 -9.51
N LEU A 38 -3.54 11.07 -9.73
CA LEU A 38 -2.53 11.07 -8.69
C LEU A 38 -2.35 12.49 -8.13
N LYS A 39 -2.82 12.74 -6.90
CA LYS A 39 -2.75 14.06 -6.24
C LYS A 39 -1.33 14.60 -6.09
N ILE A 40 -0.34 13.73 -5.97
CA ILE A 40 1.07 14.07 -5.78
C ILE A 40 1.82 14.29 -7.10
N LYS A 41 1.12 14.21 -8.24
CA LYS A 41 1.70 14.43 -9.56
C LYS A 41 2.26 15.84 -9.64
N GLY A 42 3.50 15.96 -10.09
CA GLY A 42 4.17 17.25 -10.20
C GLY A 42 5.70 17.11 -10.22
N VAL A 43 6.35 18.26 -10.11
CA VAL A 43 7.79 18.36 -9.89
C VAL A 43 7.99 18.93 -8.50
N TRP A 44 8.78 18.24 -7.67
CA TRP A 44 9.05 18.64 -6.29
C TRP A 44 10.55 18.86 -6.09
N SER A 45 10.90 19.77 -5.18
CA SER A 45 12.28 19.99 -4.74
C SER A 45 12.54 19.25 -3.44
N ILE A 46 13.71 18.64 -3.31
CA ILE A 46 14.14 18.02 -2.05
C ILE A 46 14.67 19.11 -1.12
N GLU A 47 13.92 19.42 -0.07
CA GLU A 47 14.31 20.45 0.91
C GLU A 47 15.27 19.90 1.97
N ASP A 48 15.05 18.66 2.40
CA ASP A 48 15.89 18.02 3.41
C ASP A 48 15.98 16.50 3.23
N ILE A 49 17.05 15.92 3.76
CA ILE A 49 17.35 14.48 3.68
C ILE A 49 17.85 14.01 5.03
N SER A 50 17.13 13.08 5.63
CA SER A 50 17.54 12.38 6.85
C SER A 50 18.03 10.96 6.49
N ILE A 51 19.26 10.65 6.88
CA ILE A 51 19.89 9.35 6.65
C ILE A 51 19.90 8.61 7.99
N LEU A 52 19.20 7.48 8.04
CA LEU A 52 19.01 6.71 9.27
C LEU A 52 20.07 5.61 9.47
N ASP A 53 20.67 5.15 8.37
CA ASP A 53 21.75 4.18 8.39
C ASP A 53 23.11 4.90 8.47
N ASN A 54 23.82 4.67 9.57
CA ASN A 54 25.14 5.27 9.81
C ASN A 54 26.26 4.57 9.03
N GLU A 55 26.05 3.35 8.53
CA GLU A 55 27.05 2.55 7.82
C GLU A 55 26.97 2.71 6.30
N ILE A 56 26.09 3.60 5.82
CA ILE A 56 25.89 3.78 4.39
C ILE A 56 27.13 4.39 3.71
N GLU A 57 27.71 3.66 2.75
CA GLU A 57 28.97 4.06 2.10
C GLU A 57 28.82 5.30 1.21
N ASN A 58 27.62 5.56 0.67
CA ASN A 58 27.38 6.65 -0.29
C ASN A 58 26.67 7.88 0.32
N LYS A 59 26.93 8.15 1.60
CA LYS A 59 26.31 9.26 2.36
C LYS A 59 26.45 10.62 1.66
N GLU A 60 27.64 10.95 1.16
CA GLU A 60 27.89 12.23 0.47
C GLU A 60 27.09 12.36 -0.83
N GLU A 61 27.01 11.28 -1.61
CA GLU A 61 26.22 11.23 -2.85
C GLU A 61 24.74 11.48 -2.56
N ILE A 62 24.22 10.91 -1.45
CA ILE A 62 22.84 11.09 -1.02
C ILE A 62 22.59 12.53 -0.54
N MET A 63 23.51 13.13 0.22
CA MET A 63 23.34 14.52 0.67
C MET A 63 23.41 15.52 -0.48
N ASN A 64 24.16 15.21 -1.55
CA ASN A 64 24.18 16.00 -2.78
C ASN A 64 22.83 16.01 -3.52
N LEU A 65 21.88 15.17 -3.12
CA LEU A 65 20.54 15.17 -3.71
C LEU A 65 19.67 16.30 -3.17
N LYS A 66 20.08 16.98 -2.11
CA LYS A 66 19.39 18.17 -1.60
C LYS A 66 19.30 19.22 -2.72
N SER A 67 18.13 19.86 -2.85
CA SER A 67 17.77 20.78 -3.95
C SER A 67 17.62 20.14 -5.33
N SER A 68 17.75 18.81 -5.45
CA SER A 68 17.42 18.13 -6.71
C SER A 68 15.91 18.06 -6.91
N LEU A 69 15.52 17.94 -8.18
CA LEU A 69 14.12 17.83 -8.57
C LEU A 69 13.70 16.36 -8.69
N ILE A 70 12.55 16.04 -8.13
CA ILE A 70 11.84 14.79 -8.39
C ILE A 70 10.63 15.06 -9.28
N SER A 71 10.34 14.16 -10.21
CA SER A 71 9.14 14.22 -11.05
C SER A 71 8.27 13.00 -10.79
N ILE A 72 7.00 13.25 -10.47
CA ILE A 72 6.02 12.23 -10.14
C ILE A 72 4.88 12.32 -11.15
N THR A 73 4.57 11.21 -11.80
CA THR A 73 3.44 11.05 -12.72
C THR A 73 2.80 9.68 -12.53
N ASN A 74 1.63 9.45 -13.10
CA ASN A 74 0.92 8.17 -12.91
C ASN A 74 1.72 6.94 -13.40
N ASN A 75 2.58 7.10 -14.41
CA ASN A 75 3.30 6.01 -15.05
C ASN A 75 4.83 6.15 -14.97
N LYS A 76 5.33 7.18 -14.30
CA LYS A 76 6.76 7.44 -14.19
C LYS A 76 7.07 8.19 -12.91
N PHE A 77 8.10 7.72 -12.21
CA PHE A 77 8.79 8.44 -11.16
C PHE A 77 10.23 8.67 -11.61
N SER A 78 10.76 9.88 -11.45
CA SER A 78 12.17 10.14 -11.69
C SER A 78 12.76 10.98 -10.58
N ILE A 79 13.93 10.54 -10.13
CA ILE A 79 14.79 11.24 -9.19
C ILE A 79 16.19 11.20 -9.80
N LEU A 80 16.75 12.39 -10.07
CA LEU A 80 18.05 12.54 -10.75
C LEU A 80 18.06 11.86 -12.13
N ASN A 81 19.02 10.95 -12.34
CA ASN A 81 19.22 10.14 -13.53
C ASN A 81 18.53 8.77 -13.46
N LYS A 82 17.80 8.47 -12.38
CA LYS A 82 17.03 7.22 -12.25
C LYS A 82 15.57 7.46 -12.66
N VAL A 83 15.07 6.55 -13.49
CA VAL A 83 13.70 6.58 -13.99
C VAL A 83 13.05 5.23 -13.70
N TYR A 84 11.96 5.28 -12.94
CA TYR A 84 11.13 4.13 -12.61
C TYR A 84 9.86 4.18 -13.46
N SER A 85 9.55 3.07 -14.13
CA SER A 85 8.45 2.98 -15.09
C SER A 85 7.28 2.20 -14.50
N ASN A 86 6.06 2.71 -14.68
CA ASN A 86 4.84 2.16 -14.09
C ASN A 86 4.93 1.89 -12.57
N PRO A 87 5.45 2.85 -11.77
CA PRO A 87 5.51 2.69 -10.32
C PRO A 87 4.09 2.60 -9.74
N LYS A 88 3.98 1.89 -8.62
CA LYS A 88 2.77 1.88 -7.80
C LYS A 88 2.96 2.84 -6.62
N TYR A 89 1.94 3.62 -6.32
CA TYR A 89 1.96 4.58 -5.22
C TYR A 89 1.05 4.11 -4.10
N LYS A 90 1.52 4.22 -2.86
CA LYS A 90 0.70 4.04 -1.65
C LYS A 90 0.69 5.35 -0.88
N LEU A 91 -0.50 5.90 -0.68
CA LEU A 91 -0.73 7.17 0.02
C LEU A 91 -1.41 6.87 1.35
N LYS A 92 -0.89 7.42 2.45
CA LYS A 92 -1.49 7.29 3.78
C LYS A 92 -1.35 8.60 4.54
N VAL A 93 -2.37 8.93 5.33
CA VAL A 93 -2.25 9.92 6.40
C VAL A 93 -1.86 9.17 7.67
N VAL A 94 -0.76 9.55 8.29
CA VAL A 94 -0.17 8.87 9.45
C VAL A 94 0.18 9.87 10.55
N ASP A 95 0.45 9.38 11.75
CA ASP A 95 0.99 10.16 12.86
C ASP A 95 2.41 9.68 13.22
N GLU A 96 3.05 10.36 14.17
CA GLU A 96 4.41 10.05 14.67
C GLU A 96 4.59 8.59 15.13
N THR A 97 3.51 7.92 15.55
CA THR A 97 3.57 6.54 16.07
C THR A 97 3.63 5.48 14.97
N TYR A 98 3.44 5.89 13.71
CA TYR A 98 3.45 4.98 12.57
C TYR A 98 4.80 4.31 12.38
N VAL A 99 4.79 2.97 12.32
CA VAL A 99 5.99 2.15 12.11
C VAL A 99 6.39 2.18 10.63
N LEU A 100 7.55 2.77 10.35
CA LEU A 100 8.18 2.80 9.03
C LEU A 100 8.86 1.45 8.71
N SER A 101 9.55 0.86 9.68
CA SER A 101 10.18 -0.46 9.55
C SER A 101 10.10 -1.23 10.87
N TYR A 102 9.54 -2.45 10.82
CA TYR A 102 9.51 -3.34 11.98
C TYR A 102 10.88 -3.92 12.31
N GLU A 103 11.68 -4.22 11.28
CA GLU A 103 13.02 -4.81 11.43
C GLU A 103 13.98 -3.85 12.13
N LEU A 104 13.86 -2.56 11.81
CA LEU A 104 14.68 -1.50 12.40
C LEU A 104 14.03 -0.86 13.64
N ASN A 105 12.83 -1.33 14.04
CA ASN A 105 12.00 -0.70 15.07
C ASN A 105 11.86 0.83 14.88
N LEU A 106 11.73 1.26 13.63
CA LEU A 106 11.74 2.66 13.22
C LEU A 106 10.31 3.20 13.11
N LYS A 107 10.04 4.31 13.78
CA LYS A 107 8.78 5.07 13.70
C LYS A 107 8.98 6.40 12.99
N LEU A 108 7.88 6.99 12.55
CA LEU A 108 7.91 8.28 11.88
C LEU A 108 8.45 9.41 12.77
N GLY A 109 8.08 9.40 14.05
CA GLY A 109 8.58 10.37 15.04
C GLY A 109 10.09 10.31 15.29
N ASP A 110 10.76 9.22 14.89
CA ASP A 110 12.22 9.12 14.96
C ASP A 110 12.92 9.89 13.82
N VAL A 111 12.16 10.30 12.78
CA VAL A 111 12.67 10.95 11.56
C VAL A 111 12.21 12.40 11.45
N LEU A 112 11.02 12.73 11.91
CA LEU A 112 10.40 14.05 11.81
C LEU A 112 9.83 14.48 13.17
N GLU A 113 10.30 15.62 13.70
CA GLU A 113 9.83 16.23 14.94
C GLU A 113 8.58 17.12 14.70
N GLU A 114 7.49 16.55 14.18
CA GLU A 114 6.23 17.29 14.02
C GLU A 114 5.04 16.62 14.71
N GLU A 115 4.34 17.37 15.56
CA GLU A 115 3.14 16.95 16.31
C GLU A 115 1.87 16.82 15.45
N SER A 116 2.00 16.58 14.14
CA SER A 116 0.86 16.61 13.21
C SER A 116 0.73 15.37 12.33
N LYS A 117 -0.45 15.22 11.71
CA LYS A 117 -0.70 14.15 10.73
C LYS A 117 0.04 14.46 9.44
N LEU A 118 0.81 13.50 8.95
CA LEU A 118 1.64 13.62 7.76
C LEU A 118 1.13 12.73 6.62
N ASP A 119 1.26 13.23 5.39
CA ASP A 119 1.00 12.45 4.17
C ASP A 119 2.24 11.61 3.84
N LEU A 120 2.19 10.31 4.14
CA LEU A 120 3.21 9.35 3.76
C LEU A 120 2.96 8.82 2.34
N ILE A 121 3.95 9.01 1.48
CA ILE A 121 3.96 8.55 0.09
C ILE A 121 5.00 7.45 -0.05
N SER A 122 4.58 6.21 -0.32
CA SER A 122 5.49 5.13 -0.68
C SER A 122 5.47 4.90 -2.19
N ILE A 123 6.66 4.80 -2.79
CA ILE A 123 6.86 4.50 -4.21
C ILE A 123 7.33 3.05 -4.29
N ILE A 124 6.65 2.25 -5.12
CA ILE A 124 6.92 0.82 -5.27
C ILE A 124 7.24 0.55 -6.73
N ASP A 125 8.45 0.09 -7.00
CA ASP A 125 8.89 -0.38 -8.32
C ASP A 125 9.26 -1.86 -8.23
N SER A 126 8.77 -2.67 -9.17
CA SER A 126 9.08 -4.11 -9.22
C SER A 126 8.90 -4.88 -7.90
N ASN A 127 7.92 -4.45 -7.07
CA ASN A 127 7.63 -4.94 -5.70
C ASN A 127 8.66 -4.57 -4.62
N THR A 128 9.56 -3.65 -4.91
CA THR A 128 10.52 -3.07 -3.97
C THR A 128 10.14 -1.62 -3.67
N ILE A 129 10.26 -1.20 -2.41
CA ILE A 129 10.09 0.20 -2.03
C ILE A 129 11.35 0.96 -2.47
N VAL A 130 11.14 2.07 -3.16
CA VAL A 130 12.19 2.97 -3.68
C VAL A 130 12.28 4.22 -2.84
#